data_AF-A0A9Q1GM46-F1
#
_entry.id   AF-A0A9Q1GM46-F1
#
_cell.length_a   1.000
_cell.length_b   1.000
_cell.length_c   1.000
_cell.angle_alpha   90.00
_cell.angle_beta   90.00
_cell.angle_gamma   90.00
#
_symmetry.space_group_name_H-M   'P 1'
#
loop_
_entity.id
_entity.type
_entity.pdbx_description
1 polymer ?
#
loop_
_entity_poly.entity_id
_entity_poly.type
_entity_poly.pdbx_seq_one_letter_code
_entity_poly.pdbx_strand_id
1 'polypeptide(L)'
;MTLICDGPRDFQAKGYRVGPVYDDVLAMSWFFLELIVKSMALEQIRLFYHILPSGEDVPPMQLKEGVFRCIMQLYDCLITEVHERCKKGLSLAKRLSSSLGFFCYDLFSVIEPRQVFELVSLYLDKFSGLCQSVLHDCKLTYLQIICDHDLFVEMPGRDPSDRNYPASVLIQELFVTLDHDDPSQKAKAARILVVLMCKHEFDSRYQKPEDKLYIAQLYFPLISQILDEMPVFYNLGAAEKREVLIVVLQIVRNLDDASLRKAWQQSIARTRLFFKVLEECLILFEVPTQPC
;
A
#
# COMPACT_ATOMS: atom_id res chain seq x y z
N MET A 1 54.19 -39.70 -0.65
CA MET A 1 55.07 -39.52 0.53
C MET A 1 54.87 -38.10 1.01
N THR A 2 54.39 -37.98 2.24
CA THR A 2 53.79 -36.81 2.91
C THR A 2 54.81 -35.73 3.28
N LEU A 3 54.30 -34.53 3.63
CA LEU A 3 54.68 -33.59 4.71
C LEU A 3 54.61 -32.12 4.18
N ILE A 4 54.01 -31.09 4.80
CA ILE A 4 53.38 -30.83 6.10
C ILE A 4 52.44 -29.59 5.93
N CYS A 5 51.39 -29.55 6.74
CA CYS A 5 50.43 -28.46 6.94
C CYS A 5 51.06 -27.15 7.48
N ASP A 6 50.54 -25.99 7.08
CA ASP A 6 50.58 -24.80 7.93
C ASP A 6 49.27 -23.98 7.82
N GLY A 7 48.87 -23.40 8.94
CA GLY A 7 47.50 -23.07 9.36
C GLY A 7 46.71 -21.97 8.60
N PRO A 8 45.53 -21.59 9.13
CA PRO A 8 44.62 -20.66 8.47
C PRO A 8 45.22 -19.25 8.52
N ARG A 9 45.41 -18.63 7.35
CA ARG A 9 45.68 -17.19 7.29
C ARG A 9 44.37 -16.46 7.55
N ASP A 10 44.17 -16.08 8.81
CA ASP A 10 43.19 -15.07 9.20
C ASP A 10 43.39 -13.83 8.34
N PHE A 11 42.48 -13.64 7.37
CA PHE A 11 42.25 -12.34 6.77
C PHE A 11 41.55 -11.49 7.83
N GLN A 12 42.33 -10.92 8.75
CA GLN A 12 41.89 -9.73 9.48
C GLN A 12 41.74 -8.61 8.47
N ALA A 13 40.54 -8.47 7.93
CA ALA A 13 40.11 -7.25 7.25
C ALA A 13 40.20 -6.12 8.28
N LYS A 14 41.26 -5.31 8.18
CA LYS A 14 41.37 -4.02 8.87
C LYS A 14 40.05 -3.29 8.68
N GLY A 15 39.41 -2.93 9.79
CA GLY A 15 38.20 -2.13 9.81
C GLY A 15 38.41 -0.79 9.12
N TYR A 16 38.19 -0.77 7.81
CA TYR A 16 37.71 0.43 7.16
C TYR A 16 36.41 0.78 7.89
N ARG A 17 36.21 2.05 8.25
CA ARG A 17 34.86 2.50 8.58
C ARG A 17 34.06 2.36 7.29
N VAL A 18 33.46 1.19 7.07
CA VAL A 18 32.55 0.91 5.96
C VAL A 18 31.24 1.67 6.15
N GLY A 19 30.99 2.21 7.36
CA GLY A 19 29.80 2.98 7.72
C GLY A 19 29.42 4.10 6.74
N PRO A 20 30.28 5.09 6.43
CA PRO A 20 29.89 6.20 5.55
C PRO A 20 29.58 5.75 4.13
N VAL A 21 30.44 4.90 3.55
CA VAL A 21 30.27 4.41 2.17
C VAL A 21 29.03 3.52 2.05
N TYR A 22 28.76 2.67 3.05
CA TYR A 22 27.56 1.83 3.07
C TYR A 22 26.29 2.66 3.19
N ASP A 23 26.30 3.69 4.04
CA ASP A 23 25.18 4.61 4.21
C ASP A 23 24.93 5.42 2.92
N ASP A 24 25.99 5.84 2.25
CA ASP A 24 25.92 6.53 0.95
C ASP A 24 25.34 5.60 -0.14
N VAL A 25 25.76 4.33 -0.18
CA VAL A 25 25.20 3.35 -1.13
C VAL A 25 23.71 3.10 -0.84
N LEU A 26 23.32 2.92 0.42
CA LEU A 26 21.91 2.77 0.79
C LEU A 26 21.10 4.04 0.47
N ALA A 27 21.70 5.23 0.65
CA ALA A 27 21.06 6.49 0.28
C ALA A 27 20.82 6.60 -1.24
N MET A 28 21.67 5.95 -2.05
CA MET A 28 21.59 5.87 -3.50
C MET A 28 20.90 4.59 -4.01
N SER A 29 20.29 3.80 -3.13
CA SER A 29 19.57 2.56 -3.47
C SER A 29 18.54 2.75 -4.59
N TRP A 30 17.86 3.89 -4.62
CA TRP A 30 16.88 4.25 -5.65
C TRP A 30 17.45 4.12 -7.07
N PHE A 31 18.71 4.50 -7.28
CA PHE A 31 19.35 4.43 -8.60
C PHE A 31 19.52 2.99 -9.08
N PHE A 32 19.95 2.09 -8.18
CA PHE A 32 20.13 0.68 -8.51
C PHE A 32 18.80 -0.03 -8.73
N LEU A 33 17.79 0.30 -7.92
CA LEU A 33 16.43 -0.23 -8.08
C LEU A 33 15.82 0.23 -9.41
N GLU A 34 15.98 1.50 -9.78
CA GLU A 34 15.54 2.03 -11.07
C GLU A 34 16.27 1.36 -12.25
N LEU A 35 17.56 1.08 -12.11
CA LEU A 35 18.32 0.34 -13.12
C LEU A 35 17.78 -1.08 -13.32
N ILE A 36 17.39 -1.76 -12.23
CA ILE A 36 16.76 -3.08 -12.29
C ILE A 36 15.43 -3.00 -13.03
N VAL A 37 14.56 -2.04 -12.69
CA VAL A 37 13.28 -1.81 -13.37
C VAL A 37 13.48 -1.59 -14.87
N LYS A 38 14.38 -0.68 -15.26
CA LYS A 38 14.68 -0.40 -16.67
C LYS A 38 15.20 -1.63 -17.40
N SER A 39 16.04 -2.44 -16.75
CA SER A 39 16.52 -3.69 -17.33
C SER A 39 15.38 -4.67 -17.58
N MET A 40 14.40 -4.77 -16.68
CA MET A 40 13.23 -5.63 -16.87
C MET A 40 12.27 -5.08 -17.93
N ALA A 41 12.09 -3.76 -18.00
CA ALA A 41 11.28 -3.10 -19.03
C ALA A 41 11.89 -3.30 -20.43
N LEU A 42 13.22 -3.26 -20.56
CA LEU A 42 13.89 -3.58 -21.83
C LEU A 42 13.64 -5.04 -22.26
N GLU A 43 13.67 -5.99 -21.32
CA GLU A 43 13.37 -7.39 -21.61
C GLU A 43 11.89 -7.58 -21.96
N GLN A 44 10.98 -6.91 -21.25
CA GLN A 44 9.54 -6.88 -21.55
C GLN A 44 9.32 -6.41 -23.00
N ILE A 45 9.88 -5.26 -23.40
CA ILE A 45 9.79 -4.76 -24.77
C ILE A 45 10.36 -5.79 -25.75
N ARG A 46 11.53 -6.37 -25.48
CA ARG A 46 12.15 -7.37 -26.36
C ARG A 46 11.27 -8.59 -26.61
N LEU A 47 10.52 -9.04 -25.59
CA LEU A 47 9.62 -10.18 -25.70
C LEU A 47 8.38 -9.87 -26.56
N PHE A 48 7.82 -8.66 -26.43
CA PHE A 48 6.57 -8.29 -27.10
C PHE A 48 6.75 -7.51 -28.41
N TYR A 49 7.98 -7.07 -28.73
CA TYR A 49 8.31 -6.24 -29.89
C TYR A 49 7.78 -6.78 -31.23
N HIS A 50 7.82 -8.10 -31.42
CA HIS A 50 7.35 -8.75 -32.66
C HIS A 50 5.91 -9.29 -32.56
N ILE A 51 5.30 -9.22 -31.37
CA ILE A 51 4.01 -9.85 -31.08
C ILE A 51 2.89 -8.81 -31.13
N LEU A 52 3.16 -7.58 -30.72
CA LEU A 52 2.14 -6.52 -30.62
C LEU A 52 2.04 -5.68 -31.90
N PRO A 53 0.81 -5.34 -32.33
CA PRO A 53 0.57 -4.30 -33.32
C PRO A 53 1.10 -2.93 -32.86
N SER A 54 1.46 -2.06 -33.82
CA SER A 54 1.87 -0.69 -33.50
C SER A 54 0.72 0.08 -32.85
N GLY A 55 0.91 0.54 -31.61
CA GLY A 55 -0.04 1.37 -30.87
C GLY A 55 -0.75 0.68 -29.69
N GLU A 56 -0.49 -0.60 -29.43
CA GLU A 56 -0.98 -1.28 -28.23
C GLU A 56 0.03 -1.17 -27.07
N ASP A 57 -0.49 -1.03 -25.85
CA ASP A 57 0.32 -1.00 -24.63
C ASP A 57 0.96 -2.38 -24.40
N VAL A 58 2.23 -2.37 -23.99
CA VAL A 58 2.97 -3.60 -23.69
C VAL A 58 2.43 -4.19 -22.38
N PRO A 59 1.92 -5.44 -22.38
CA PRO A 59 1.39 -6.02 -21.16
C PRO A 59 2.51 -6.35 -20.18
N PRO A 60 2.21 -6.43 -18.86
CA PRO A 60 3.19 -6.85 -17.87
C PRO A 60 3.77 -8.23 -18.17
N MET A 61 5.05 -8.44 -17.82
CA MET A 61 5.77 -9.70 -18.03
C MET A 61 5.77 -10.57 -16.78
N GLN A 62 5.46 -11.86 -16.91
CA GLN A 62 5.74 -12.83 -15.84
C GLN A 62 7.26 -13.07 -15.74
N LEU A 63 7.86 -12.66 -14.61
CA LEU A 63 9.25 -12.99 -14.34
C LEU A 63 9.43 -14.48 -14.07
N LYS A 64 10.52 -15.05 -14.58
CA LYS A 64 10.94 -16.41 -14.24
C LYS A 64 11.20 -16.52 -12.74
N GLU A 65 10.74 -17.62 -12.16
CA GLU A 65 10.83 -17.91 -10.72
C GLU A 65 12.22 -17.65 -10.12
N GLY A 66 13.29 -18.07 -10.82
CA GLY A 66 14.66 -17.86 -10.36
C GLY A 66 15.05 -16.39 -10.24
N VAL A 67 14.63 -15.56 -11.21
CA VAL A 67 14.91 -14.11 -11.23
C VAL A 67 14.09 -13.41 -10.15
N PHE A 68 12.81 -13.73 -10.07
CA PHE A 68 11.91 -13.14 -9.08
C PHE A 68 12.38 -13.42 -7.65
N ARG A 69 12.82 -14.65 -7.36
CA ARG A 69 13.42 -15.00 -6.07
C ARG A 69 14.67 -14.17 -5.73
N CYS A 70 15.54 -13.88 -6.70
CA CYS A 70 16.69 -13.00 -6.47
C CYS A 70 16.26 -11.57 -6.13
N ILE A 71 15.23 -11.06 -6.80
CA ILE A 71 14.65 -9.75 -6.49
C ILE A 71 14.04 -9.74 -5.08
N MET A 72 13.26 -10.76 -4.72
CA MET A 72 12.69 -10.91 -3.38
C MET A 72 13.77 -10.94 -2.29
N GLN A 73 14.87 -11.65 -2.51
CA GLN A 73 15.99 -11.69 -1.56
C GLN A 73 16.67 -10.33 -1.40
N LEU A 74 16.96 -9.63 -2.51
CA LEU A 74 17.51 -8.28 -2.47
C LEU A 74 16.56 -7.33 -1.72
N TYR A 75 15.27 -7.42 -2.03
CA TYR A 75 14.23 -6.61 -1.41
C TYR A 75 14.16 -6.86 0.10
N ASP A 76 14.13 -8.12 0.56
CA ASP A 76 14.14 -8.47 1.99
C ASP A 76 15.39 -7.94 2.72
N CYS A 77 16.56 -7.98 2.09
CA CYS A 77 17.78 -7.38 2.64
C CYS A 77 17.63 -5.87 2.86
N LEU A 78 17.05 -5.16 1.88
CA LEU A 78 16.83 -3.71 1.99
C LEU A 78 15.75 -3.36 3.02
N ILE A 79 14.67 -4.14 3.11
CA ILE A 79 13.64 -3.96 4.16
C ILE A 79 14.27 -4.15 5.55
N THR A 80 15.14 -5.15 5.70
CA THR A 80 15.85 -5.41 6.96
C THR A 80 16.71 -4.20 7.36
N GLU A 81 17.34 -3.53 6.40
CA GLU A 81 18.04 -2.27 6.67
C GLU A 81 17.10 -1.13 7.05
N VAL A 82 15.94 -0.98 6.42
CA VAL A 82 14.92 0.00 6.89
C VAL A 82 14.62 -0.23 8.37
N HIS A 83 14.36 -1.49 8.76
CA HIS A 83 14.07 -1.86 10.15
C HIS A 83 15.21 -1.51 11.11
N GLU A 84 16.44 -1.89 10.79
CA GLU A 84 17.59 -1.63 11.65
C GLU A 84 17.94 -0.13 11.75
N ARG A 85 17.74 0.62 10.66
CA ARG A 85 18.02 2.05 10.63
C ARG A 85 16.97 2.89 11.33
N CYS A 86 15.71 2.45 11.40
CA CYS A 86 14.72 3.13 12.24
C CYS A 86 15.13 3.25 13.71
N LYS A 87 16.05 2.40 14.20
CA LYS A 87 16.61 2.46 15.56
C LYS A 87 17.78 3.46 15.70
N LYS A 88 18.48 3.82 14.61
CA LYS A 88 19.80 4.50 14.64
C LYS A 88 19.90 5.75 13.73
N GLY A 89 19.04 5.91 12.73
CA GLY A 89 19.09 6.98 11.73
C GLY A 89 17.81 7.09 10.89
N LEU A 90 16.98 8.10 11.21
CA LEU A 90 15.62 8.24 10.69
C LEU A 90 15.53 8.66 9.22
N SER A 91 16.43 9.53 8.76
CA SER A 91 16.37 10.09 7.39
C SER A 91 16.69 9.06 6.33
N LEU A 92 17.70 8.22 6.57
CA LEU A 92 18.08 7.14 5.67
C LEU A 92 17.00 6.05 5.60
N ALA A 93 16.42 5.67 6.74
CA ALA A 93 15.34 4.68 6.79
C ALA A 93 14.11 5.13 5.98
N LYS A 94 13.66 6.37 6.15
CA LYS A 94 12.54 6.94 5.39
C LYS A 94 12.82 7.00 3.88
N ARG A 95 14.05 7.39 3.52
CA ARG A 95 14.46 7.46 2.10
C ARG A 95 14.49 6.07 1.48
N LEU A 96 15.12 5.10 2.14
CA LEU A 96 15.20 3.72 1.67
C LEU A 96 13.80 3.08 1.57
N SER A 97 12.95 3.29 2.57
CA SER A 97 11.54 2.89 2.56
C SER A 97 10.79 3.46 1.34
N SER A 98 11.00 4.75 1.04
CA SER A 98 10.39 5.38 -0.14
C SER A 98 10.96 4.81 -1.44
N SER A 99 12.26 4.57 -1.53
CA SER A 99 12.90 3.92 -2.70
C SER A 99 12.31 2.54 -2.98
N LEU A 100 12.03 1.75 -1.92
CA LEU A 100 11.37 0.45 -2.05
C LEU A 100 9.92 0.60 -2.53
N GLY A 101 9.21 1.62 -2.04
CA GLY A 101 7.87 1.97 -2.51
C GLY A 101 7.83 2.31 -3.99
N PHE A 102 8.74 3.18 -4.45
CA PHE A 102 8.84 3.54 -5.87
C PHE A 102 9.29 2.37 -6.75
N PHE A 103 10.17 1.50 -6.24
CA PHE A 103 10.53 0.27 -6.95
C PHE A 103 9.31 -0.60 -7.21
N CYS A 104 8.48 -0.86 -6.21
CA CYS A 104 7.22 -1.58 -6.39
C CYS A 104 6.21 -0.82 -7.27
N TYR A 105 6.14 0.52 -7.15
CA TYR A 105 5.32 1.37 -8.01
C TYR A 105 5.67 1.16 -9.48
N ASP A 106 6.94 1.31 -9.86
CA ASP A 106 7.36 1.19 -11.26
C ASP A 106 7.19 -0.26 -11.79
N LEU A 107 7.35 -1.25 -10.91
CA LEU A 107 7.18 -2.66 -11.25
C LEU A 107 5.76 -3.02 -11.71
N PHE A 108 4.72 -2.34 -11.24
CA PHE A 108 3.34 -2.61 -11.66
C PHE A 108 3.13 -2.50 -13.17
N SER A 109 3.92 -1.66 -13.85
CA SER A 109 3.85 -1.48 -15.31
C SER A 109 4.75 -2.45 -16.08
N VAL A 110 5.64 -3.18 -15.40
CA VAL A 110 6.69 -4.00 -16.03
C VAL A 110 6.46 -5.49 -15.83
N ILE A 111 6.02 -5.91 -14.64
CA ILE A 111 5.88 -7.32 -14.28
C ILE A 111 4.46 -7.63 -13.80
N GLU A 112 4.10 -8.92 -13.83
CA GLU A 112 2.78 -9.39 -13.39
C GLU A 112 2.42 -8.87 -11.99
N PRO A 113 1.28 -8.16 -11.82
CA PRO A 113 0.93 -7.50 -10.56
C PRO A 113 0.86 -8.42 -9.35
N ARG A 114 0.53 -9.71 -9.55
CA ARG A 114 0.65 -10.73 -8.49
C ARG A 114 2.04 -10.79 -7.87
N GLN A 115 3.10 -10.72 -8.68
CA GLN A 115 4.49 -10.74 -8.21
C GLN A 115 4.85 -9.46 -7.45
N VAL A 116 4.29 -8.32 -7.87
CA VAL A 116 4.45 -7.05 -7.14
C VAL A 116 3.74 -7.11 -5.79
N PHE A 117 2.56 -7.72 -5.71
CA PHE A 117 1.85 -7.89 -4.45
C PHE A 117 2.61 -8.77 -3.47
N GLU A 118 3.31 -9.80 -3.91
CA GLU A 118 4.18 -10.60 -3.04
C GLU A 118 5.30 -9.76 -2.40
N LEU A 119 5.87 -8.78 -3.12
CA LEU A 119 6.83 -7.81 -2.57
C LEU A 119 6.17 -6.85 -1.56
N VAL A 120 4.97 -6.36 -1.88
CA VAL A 120 4.20 -5.48 -0.97
C VAL A 120 3.85 -6.21 0.33
N SER A 121 3.37 -7.45 0.25
CA SER A 121 3.10 -8.28 1.43
C SER A 121 4.35 -8.49 2.27
N LEU A 122 5.47 -8.86 1.65
CA LEU A 122 6.75 -9.03 2.34
C LEU A 122 7.16 -7.76 3.10
N TYR A 123 6.99 -6.57 2.50
CA TYR A 123 7.26 -5.30 3.18
C TYR A 123 6.35 -5.10 4.40
N LEU A 124 5.04 -5.26 4.23
CA LEU A 124 4.06 -5.01 5.29
C LEU A 124 4.20 -6.02 6.45
N ASP A 125 4.46 -7.28 6.13
CA ASP A 125 4.66 -8.37 7.10
C ASP A 125 5.90 -8.15 7.94
N LYS A 126 7.00 -7.66 7.36
CA LYS A 126 8.22 -7.33 8.11
C LYS A 126 8.00 -6.24 9.16
N PHE A 127 7.02 -5.37 8.94
CA PHE A 127 6.64 -4.32 9.88
C PHE A 127 5.39 -4.64 10.71
N SER A 128 4.82 -5.83 10.55
CA SER A 128 3.66 -6.26 11.33
C SER A 128 4.01 -6.35 12.83
N GLY A 129 3.12 -5.84 13.69
CA GLY A 129 3.30 -5.88 15.15
C GLY A 129 4.38 -4.95 15.73
N LEU A 130 5.04 -4.11 14.93
CA LEU A 130 6.06 -3.18 15.42
C LEU A 130 5.46 -1.80 15.76
N CYS A 131 5.29 -1.52 17.05
CA CYS A 131 4.68 -0.29 17.58
C CYS A 131 5.59 0.96 17.56
N GLN A 132 6.65 1.01 16.73
CA GLN A 132 7.46 2.23 16.65
C GLN A 132 6.81 3.23 15.68
N SER A 133 6.46 4.42 16.19
CA SER A 133 5.84 5.50 15.40
C SER A 133 6.57 5.77 14.07
N VAL A 134 7.91 5.75 14.07
CA VAL A 134 8.71 5.96 12.85
C VAL A 134 8.50 4.86 11.80
N LEU A 135 8.52 3.59 12.20
CA LEU A 135 8.31 2.47 11.28
C LEU A 135 6.92 2.51 10.69
N HIS A 136 5.94 2.88 11.52
CA HIS A 136 4.57 3.06 11.08
C HIS A 136 4.43 4.22 10.08
N ASP A 137 5.10 5.36 10.29
CA ASP A 137 5.13 6.46 9.32
C ASP A 137 5.78 6.05 7.98
N CYS A 138 6.83 5.22 8.03
CA CYS A 138 7.44 4.63 6.82
C CYS A 138 6.45 3.70 6.10
N LYS A 139 5.71 2.87 6.85
CA LYS A 139 4.66 1.99 6.32
C LYS A 139 3.53 2.79 5.65
N LEU A 140 3.07 3.87 6.25
CA LEU A 140 2.06 4.76 5.67
C LEU A 140 2.56 5.47 4.41
N THR A 141 3.81 5.93 4.40
CA THR A 141 4.42 6.55 3.22
C THR A 141 4.54 5.56 2.07
N TYR A 142 4.98 4.33 2.38
CA TYR A 142 5.06 3.24 1.43
C TYR A 142 3.69 2.93 0.82
N LEU A 143 2.66 2.72 1.66
CA LEU A 143 1.29 2.47 1.20
C LEU A 143 0.76 3.62 0.34
N GLN A 144 1.02 4.87 0.73
CA GLN A 144 0.63 6.04 -0.05
C GLN A 144 1.23 5.99 -1.47
N ILE A 145 2.51 5.64 -1.62
CA ILE A 145 3.17 5.50 -2.93
C ILE A 145 2.47 4.40 -3.74
N ILE A 146 2.28 3.21 -3.16
CA ILE A 146 1.67 2.07 -3.85
C ILE A 146 0.25 2.37 -4.34
N CYS A 147 -0.55 3.02 -3.50
CA CYS A 147 -1.93 3.39 -3.83
C CYS A 147 -2.04 4.49 -4.90
N ASP A 148 -0.97 5.26 -5.11
CA ASP A 148 -0.91 6.28 -6.14
C ASP A 148 -0.72 5.68 -7.54
N HIS A 149 -0.43 4.37 -7.67
CA HIS A 149 -0.27 3.75 -8.99
C HIS A 149 -1.62 3.59 -9.70
N ASP A 150 -1.65 3.81 -11.02
CA ASP A 150 -2.90 3.73 -11.82
C ASP A 150 -3.45 2.31 -11.92
N LEU A 151 -2.60 1.30 -11.79
CA LEU A 151 -3.00 -0.11 -11.79
C LEU A 151 -3.27 -0.67 -10.37
N PHE A 152 -3.32 0.17 -9.34
CA PHE A 152 -3.53 -0.30 -7.96
C PHE A 152 -4.85 -1.05 -7.77
N VAL A 153 -5.91 -0.62 -8.47
CA VAL A 153 -7.16 -1.37 -8.59
C VAL A 153 -7.23 -1.91 -10.01
N GLU A 154 -6.79 -3.16 -10.19
CA GLU A 154 -6.98 -3.87 -11.46
C GLU A 154 -8.48 -3.98 -11.76
N MET A 155 -8.86 -3.49 -12.94
CA MET A 155 -10.24 -3.57 -13.47
C MET A 155 -10.61 -4.97 -13.97
N PRO A 156 -11.92 -5.31 -14.07
CA PRO A 156 -12.40 -6.67 -13.96
C PRO A 156 -12.03 -7.53 -15.17
N GLY A 157 -11.36 -8.67 -14.89
CA GLY A 157 -11.01 -9.64 -15.93
C GLY A 157 -10.83 -11.11 -15.49
N ARG A 158 -10.54 -11.43 -14.22
CA ARG A 158 -10.31 -12.83 -13.78
C ARG A 158 -10.69 -13.07 -12.31
N ASP A 159 -11.51 -14.11 -12.08
CA ASP A 159 -12.02 -14.71 -10.82
C ASP A 159 -12.12 -13.85 -9.51
N PRO A 160 -13.32 -13.57 -8.93
CA PRO A 160 -13.54 -12.67 -7.78
C PRO A 160 -12.78 -12.95 -6.48
N SER A 161 -12.34 -14.18 -6.22
CA SER A 161 -11.76 -14.58 -4.93
C SER A 161 -10.35 -14.04 -4.65
N ASP A 162 -9.56 -13.74 -5.69
CA ASP A 162 -8.18 -13.22 -5.56
C ASP A 162 -8.07 -11.70 -5.84
N ARG A 163 -9.17 -11.04 -6.28
CA ARG A 163 -9.16 -9.66 -6.80
C ARG A 163 -8.94 -8.56 -5.76
N ASN A 164 -9.23 -8.83 -4.50
CA ASN A 164 -9.39 -7.79 -3.50
C ASN A 164 -8.23 -7.70 -2.50
N TYR A 165 -7.21 -8.56 -2.64
CA TYR A 165 -6.12 -8.66 -1.68
C TYR A 165 -5.41 -7.32 -1.39
N PRO A 166 -5.03 -6.50 -2.40
CA PRO A 166 -4.33 -5.23 -2.16
C PRO A 166 -5.21 -4.21 -1.43
N ALA A 167 -6.47 -4.08 -1.86
CA ALA A 167 -7.43 -3.18 -1.23
C ALA A 167 -7.79 -3.64 0.19
N SER A 168 -7.94 -4.96 0.42
CA SER A 168 -8.24 -5.49 1.75
C SER A 168 -7.09 -5.29 2.72
N VAL A 169 -5.85 -5.53 2.28
CA VAL A 169 -4.66 -5.31 3.11
C VAL A 169 -4.51 -3.82 3.41
N LEU A 170 -4.71 -2.95 2.41
CA LEU A 170 -4.69 -1.50 2.61
C LEU A 170 -5.73 -1.06 3.64
N ILE A 171 -6.99 -1.47 3.47
CA ILE A 171 -8.10 -1.12 4.37
C ILE A 171 -7.76 -1.56 5.80
N GLN A 172 -7.30 -2.80 5.96
CA GLN A 172 -6.93 -3.35 7.27
C GLN A 172 -5.81 -2.53 7.92
N GLU A 173 -4.74 -2.21 7.17
CA GLU A 173 -3.60 -1.45 7.70
C GLU A 173 -3.95 -0.01 8.05
N LEU A 174 -4.73 0.67 7.20
CA LEU A 174 -5.20 2.02 7.49
C LEU A 174 -6.18 2.01 8.66
N PHE A 175 -7.03 1.00 8.81
CA PHE A 175 -7.91 0.88 9.96
C PHE A 175 -7.15 0.68 11.27
N VAL A 176 -6.14 -0.20 11.28
CA VAL A 176 -5.23 -0.36 12.44
C VAL A 176 -4.56 0.97 12.78
N THR A 177 -4.17 1.75 11.77
CA THR A 177 -3.58 3.08 11.99
C THR A 177 -4.55 4.06 12.65
N LEU A 178 -5.85 4.01 12.32
CA LEU A 178 -6.86 4.87 12.92
C LEU A 178 -7.02 4.63 14.43
N ASP A 179 -6.65 3.44 14.92
CA ASP A 179 -6.66 3.06 16.33
C ASP A 179 -5.36 3.42 17.09
N HIS A 180 -4.33 3.93 16.42
CA HIS A 180 -3.09 4.37 17.10
C HIS A 180 -3.34 5.56 18.03
N ASP A 181 -2.38 5.92 18.89
CA ASP A 181 -2.50 7.14 19.72
C ASP A 181 -2.04 8.41 19.01
N ASP A 182 -1.26 8.29 17.93
CA ASP A 182 -0.62 9.42 17.25
C ASP A 182 -1.58 10.11 16.27
N PRO A 183 -2.05 11.35 16.55
CA PRO A 183 -3.00 12.04 15.70
C PRO A 183 -2.45 12.34 14.30
N SER A 184 -1.13 12.52 14.15
CA SER A 184 -0.52 12.78 12.84
C SER A 184 -0.61 11.56 11.93
N GLN A 185 -0.51 10.35 12.50
CA GLN A 185 -0.66 9.09 11.78
C GLN A 185 -2.11 8.83 11.39
N LYS A 186 -3.07 9.10 12.30
CA LYS A 186 -4.50 9.02 12.00
C LYS A 186 -4.88 9.94 10.86
N ALA A 187 -4.46 11.21 10.91
CA ALA A 187 -4.71 12.19 9.87
C ALA A 187 -4.14 11.73 8.52
N LYS A 188 -2.91 11.19 8.50
CA LYS A 188 -2.29 10.65 7.31
C LYS A 188 -3.07 9.45 6.75
N ALA A 189 -3.48 8.50 7.58
CA ALA A 189 -4.25 7.33 7.15
C ALA A 189 -5.62 7.72 6.57
N ALA A 190 -6.36 8.59 7.27
CA ALA A 190 -7.63 9.10 6.78
C ALA A 190 -7.48 9.84 5.44
N ARG A 191 -6.41 10.63 5.30
CA ARG A 191 -6.10 11.34 4.06
C ARG A 191 -5.76 10.41 2.90
N ILE A 192 -5.02 9.34 3.14
CA ILE A 192 -4.72 8.33 2.11
C ILE A 192 -6.04 7.74 1.56
N LEU A 193 -7.00 7.40 2.43
CA LEU A 193 -8.30 6.90 2.00
C LEU A 193 -9.06 7.91 1.13
N VAL A 194 -9.11 9.19 1.54
CA VAL A 194 -9.81 10.22 0.78
C VAL A 194 -9.16 10.46 -0.58
N VAL A 195 -7.83 10.58 -0.65
CA VAL A 195 -7.11 10.76 -1.91
C VAL A 195 -7.36 9.58 -2.86
N LEU A 196 -7.35 8.35 -2.33
CA LEU A 196 -7.64 7.16 -3.11
C LEU A 196 -9.07 7.14 -3.65
N MET A 197 -10.06 7.53 -2.82
CA MET A 197 -11.45 7.66 -3.27
C MET A 197 -11.60 8.75 -4.35
N CYS A 198 -10.94 9.89 -4.19
CA CYS A 198 -10.93 10.96 -5.19
C CYS A 198 -10.31 10.47 -6.50
N LYS A 199 -9.18 9.76 -6.43
CA LYS A 199 -8.53 9.20 -7.62
C LYS A 199 -9.49 8.30 -8.39
N HIS A 200 -10.16 7.38 -7.71
CA HIS A 200 -11.14 6.49 -8.33
C HIS A 200 -12.34 7.22 -8.92
N GLU A 201 -12.86 8.27 -8.25
CA GLU A 201 -13.99 9.04 -8.75
C GLU A 201 -13.67 9.81 -10.05
N PHE A 202 -12.44 10.31 -10.19
CA PHE A 202 -12.02 11.14 -11.33
C PHE A 202 -11.27 10.38 -12.43
N ASP A 203 -10.96 9.10 -12.24
CA ASP A 203 -10.30 8.31 -13.26
C ASP A 203 -11.25 7.99 -14.41
N SER A 204 -10.85 8.34 -15.63
CA SER A 204 -11.63 8.12 -16.85
C SER A 204 -12.05 6.65 -17.08
N ARG A 205 -11.30 5.69 -16.50
CA ARG A 205 -11.58 4.25 -16.65
C ARG A 205 -12.76 3.77 -15.80
N TYR A 206 -13.12 4.49 -14.72
CA TYR A 206 -14.15 4.07 -13.75
C TYR A 206 -15.45 4.88 -13.84
N GLN A 207 -15.74 5.47 -14.99
CA GLN A 207 -16.85 6.43 -15.11
C GLN A 207 -18.22 5.76 -15.28
N LYS A 208 -18.29 4.47 -15.62
CA LYS A 208 -19.58 3.78 -15.76
C LYS A 208 -20.16 3.41 -14.38
N PRO A 209 -21.49 3.33 -14.26
CA PRO A 209 -22.12 2.93 -12.99
C PRO A 209 -21.66 1.57 -12.47
N GLU A 210 -21.39 0.61 -13.37
CA GLU A 210 -20.89 -0.73 -13.04
C GLU A 210 -19.48 -0.69 -12.42
N ASP A 211 -18.61 0.18 -12.93
CA ASP A 211 -17.25 0.37 -12.41
C ASP A 211 -17.28 1.04 -11.03
N LYS A 212 -18.14 2.06 -10.86
CA LYS A 212 -18.34 2.75 -9.57
C LYS A 212 -18.91 1.81 -8.51
N LEU A 213 -19.86 0.95 -8.89
CA LEU A 213 -20.40 -0.08 -8.01
C LEU A 213 -19.30 -1.08 -7.59
N TYR A 214 -18.47 -1.51 -8.54
CA TYR A 214 -17.35 -2.43 -8.25
C TYR A 214 -16.39 -1.82 -7.21
N ILE A 215 -15.97 -0.57 -7.41
CA ILE A 215 -15.12 0.15 -6.44
C ILE A 215 -15.84 0.26 -5.08
N ALA A 216 -17.12 0.63 -5.07
CA ALA A 216 -17.87 0.74 -3.82
C ALA A 216 -17.93 -0.60 -3.05
N GLN A 217 -18.13 -1.71 -3.76
CA GLN A 217 -18.11 -3.05 -3.18
C GLN A 217 -16.72 -3.46 -2.69
N LEU A 218 -15.66 -3.06 -3.40
CA LEU A 218 -14.26 -3.31 -3.03
C LEU A 218 -13.91 -2.67 -1.67
N TYR A 219 -14.37 -1.44 -1.44
CA TYR A 219 -14.10 -0.68 -0.21
C TYR A 219 -15.17 -0.83 0.88
N PHE A 220 -16.31 -1.46 0.59
CA PHE A 220 -17.36 -1.74 1.58
C PHE A 220 -16.88 -2.43 2.89
N PRO A 221 -15.88 -3.33 2.88
CA PRO A 221 -15.33 -3.89 4.11
C PRO A 221 -14.83 -2.84 5.12
N LEU A 222 -14.41 -1.65 4.68
CA LEU A 222 -14.04 -0.55 5.58
C LEU A 222 -15.24 -0.10 6.44
N ILE A 223 -16.42 0.08 5.83
CA ILE A 223 -17.65 0.40 6.58
C ILE A 223 -17.92 -0.70 7.59
N SER A 224 -17.74 -1.95 7.17
CA SER A 224 -17.95 -3.09 8.06
C SER A 224 -17.04 -3.07 9.28
N GLN A 225 -15.74 -2.77 9.11
CA GLN A 225 -14.78 -2.63 10.21
C GLN A 225 -15.12 -1.46 11.13
N ILE A 226 -15.51 -0.31 10.58
CA ILE A 226 -15.95 0.86 11.38
C ILE A 226 -17.14 0.48 12.28
N LEU A 227 -18.12 -0.25 11.74
CA LEU A 227 -19.30 -0.66 12.49
C LEU A 227 -18.99 -1.72 13.57
N ASP A 228 -18.01 -2.58 13.34
CA ASP A 228 -17.59 -3.59 14.30
C ASP A 228 -16.75 -2.96 15.43
N GLU A 229 -15.92 -1.98 15.10
CA GLU A 229 -14.99 -1.30 16.00
C GLU A 229 -15.35 0.19 16.19
N MET A 230 -16.63 0.47 16.50
CA MET A 230 -17.13 1.83 16.73
C MET A 230 -16.31 2.68 17.73
N PRO A 231 -15.71 2.11 18.80
CA PRO A 231 -14.84 2.89 19.70
C PRO A 231 -13.68 3.57 18.98
N VAL A 232 -13.08 2.92 17.96
CA VAL A 232 -11.99 3.49 17.14
C VAL A 232 -12.48 4.75 16.45
N PHE A 233 -13.64 4.66 15.78
CA PHE A 233 -14.26 5.80 15.10
C PHE A 233 -14.60 6.94 16.06
N TYR A 234 -15.16 6.65 17.23
CA TYR A 234 -15.50 7.69 18.20
C TYR A 234 -14.27 8.41 18.78
N ASN A 235 -13.14 7.71 18.89
CA ASN A 235 -11.87 8.25 19.38
C ASN A 235 -11.14 9.14 18.34
N LEU A 236 -11.64 9.23 17.11
CA LEU A 236 -11.08 10.13 16.09
C LEU A 236 -11.41 11.59 16.41
N GLY A 237 -10.48 12.49 16.08
CA GLY A 237 -10.73 13.93 16.09
C GLY A 237 -11.72 14.34 15.00
N ALA A 238 -12.26 15.57 15.10
CA ALA A 238 -13.28 16.04 14.14
C ALA A 238 -12.76 16.08 12.69
N ALA A 239 -11.48 16.39 12.49
CA ALA A 239 -10.86 16.41 11.16
C ALA A 239 -10.75 15.00 10.57
N GLU A 240 -10.24 14.04 11.35
CA GLU A 240 -10.10 12.65 10.92
C GLU A 240 -11.47 11.99 10.69
N LYS A 241 -12.44 12.22 11.58
CA LYS A 241 -13.82 11.77 11.40
C LYS A 241 -14.39 12.28 10.09
N ARG A 242 -14.21 13.57 9.78
CA ARG A 242 -14.70 14.15 8.53
C ARG A 242 -14.13 13.44 7.31
N GLU A 243 -12.83 13.18 7.28
CA GLU A 243 -12.17 12.46 6.16
C GLU A 243 -12.71 11.02 6.04
N VAL A 244 -12.83 10.27 7.15
CA VAL A 244 -13.42 8.92 7.14
C VAL A 244 -14.87 8.94 6.66
N LEU A 245 -15.68 9.92 7.09
CA LEU A 245 -17.07 10.04 6.69
C LEU A 245 -17.22 10.41 5.21
N ILE A 246 -16.31 11.20 4.62
CA ILE A 246 -16.29 11.43 3.16
C ILE A 246 -16.16 10.09 2.42
N VAL A 247 -15.28 9.20 2.89
CA VAL A 247 -15.08 7.87 2.31
C VAL A 247 -16.34 7.01 2.47
N VAL A 248 -16.94 6.99 3.66
CA VAL A 248 -18.19 6.26 3.92
C VAL A 248 -19.31 6.72 2.99
N LEU A 249 -19.51 8.04 2.86
CA LEU A 249 -20.53 8.61 1.99
C LEU A 249 -20.27 8.29 0.51
N GLN A 250 -19.02 8.34 0.08
CA GLN A 250 -18.64 8.03 -1.30
C GLN A 250 -18.88 6.55 -1.65
N ILE A 251 -18.61 5.63 -0.72
CA ILE A 251 -18.92 4.20 -0.88
C ILE A 251 -20.44 4.02 -0.96
N VAL A 252 -21.19 4.53 0.03
CA VAL A 252 -22.65 4.34 0.11
C VAL A 252 -23.37 4.93 -1.10
N ARG A 253 -22.91 6.08 -1.61
CA ARG A 253 -23.47 6.74 -2.80
C ARG A 253 -23.48 5.85 -4.04
N ASN A 254 -22.49 5.00 -4.19
CA ASN A 254 -22.28 4.18 -5.39
C ASN A 254 -22.69 2.70 -5.20
N LEU A 255 -23.15 2.32 -4.00
CA LEU A 255 -23.66 0.97 -3.76
C LEU A 255 -25.07 0.80 -4.31
N ASP A 256 -25.36 -0.43 -4.75
CA ASP A 256 -26.69 -0.82 -5.18
C ASP A 256 -27.55 -1.29 -4.00
N ASP A 257 -28.85 -1.19 -4.18
CA ASP A 257 -29.85 -1.62 -3.21
C ASP A 257 -29.67 -3.08 -2.74
N ALA A 258 -29.20 -3.97 -3.63
CA ALA A 258 -29.04 -5.38 -3.28
C ALA A 258 -27.87 -5.58 -2.30
N SER A 259 -26.73 -4.93 -2.51
CA SER A 259 -25.60 -4.97 -1.58
C SER A 259 -25.98 -4.38 -0.22
N LEU A 260 -26.69 -3.25 -0.24
CA LEU A 260 -27.17 -2.57 0.96
C LEU A 260 -28.14 -3.43 1.77
N ARG A 261 -29.16 -4.00 1.11
CA ARG A 261 -30.11 -4.92 1.75
C ARG A 261 -29.40 -6.14 2.32
N LYS A 262 -28.48 -6.75 1.57
CA LYS A 262 -27.70 -7.90 2.03
C LYS A 262 -26.87 -7.57 3.27
N ALA A 263 -26.26 -6.40 3.35
CA ALA A 263 -25.46 -6.00 4.50
C ALA A 263 -26.32 -5.71 5.74
N TRP A 264 -27.42 -4.95 5.59
CA TRP A 264 -28.24 -4.52 6.72
C TRP A 264 -29.25 -5.55 7.22
N GLN A 265 -29.55 -6.58 6.42
CA GLN A 265 -30.36 -7.72 6.89
C GLN A 265 -29.57 -8.67 7.81
N GLN A 266 -28.24 -8.61 7.84
CA GLN A 266 -27.42 -9.51 8.65
C GLN A 266 -27.55 -9.24 10.16
N SER A 267 -27.72 -7.99 10.57
CA SER A 267 -27.82 -7.62 11.98
C SER A 267 -28.50 -6.27 12.20
N ILE A 268 -29.60 -6.29 12.96
CA ILE A 268 -30.30 -5.07 13.40
C ILE A 268 -29.37 -4.14 14.19
N ALA A 269 -28.42 -4.71 14.95
CA ALA A 269 -27.45 -3.91 15.71
C ALA A 269 -26.52 -3.13 14.77
N ARG A 270 -25.98 -3.76 13.72
CA ARG A 270 -25.13 -3.10 12.71
C ARG A 270 -25.88 -1.99 11.99
N THR A 271 -27.14 -2.23 11.65
CA THR A 271 -28.00 -1.20 11.02
C THR A 271 -28.18 0.02 11.92
N ARG A 272 -28.39 -0.18 13.23
CA ARG A 272 -28.45 0.94 14.19
C ARG A 272 -27.13 1.70 14.29
N LEU A 273 -26.00 1.01 14.31
CA LEU A 273 -24.68 1.65 14.33
C LEU A 273 -24.42 2.44 13.05
N PHE A 274 -24.85 1.94 11.90
CA PHE A 274 -24.75 2.67 10.64
C PHE A 274 -25.54 3.98 10.67
N PHE A 275 -26.75 3.99 11.22
CA PHE A 275 -27.50 5.24 11.40
C PHE A 275 -26.81 6.22 12.35
N LYS A 276 -26.10 5.74 13.39
CA LYS A 276 -25.27 6.61 14.24
C LYS A 276 -24.10 7.24 13.48
N VAL A 277 -23.45 6.47 12.58
CA VAL A 277 -22.41 7.01 11.70
C VAL A 277 -22.98 8.11 10.78
N LEU A 278 -24.20 7.92 10.26
CA LEU A 278 -24.88 8.95 9.47
C LEU A 278 -25.31 10.17 10.28
N GLU A 279 -25.68 10.01 11.55
CA GLU A 279 -25.97 11.12 12.46
C GLU A 279 -24.72 12.00 12.68
N GLU A 280 -23.55 11.38 12.83
CA GLU A 280 -22.26 12.11 12.90
C GLU A 280 -21.95 12.88 11.61
N CYS A 281 -22.38 12.39 10.43
CA CYS A 281 -22.29 13.17 9.19
C CYS A 281 -23.09 14.47 9.29
N LEU A 282 -24.31 14.44 9.83
CA LEU A 282 -25.13 15.64 9.97
C LEU A 282 -24.41 16.67 10.85
N ILE A 283 -23.89 16.24 11.99
CA ILE A 283 -23.19 17.11 12.95
C ILE A 283 -21.93 17.73 12.34
N LEU A 284 -21.14 16.96 11.58
CA LEU A 284 -19.84 17.41 11.06
C LEU A 284 -19.92 18.18 9.74
N PHE A 285 -20.96 17.97 8.92
CA PHE A 285 -21.12 18.63 7.62
C PHE A 285 -22.18 19.73 7.60
N GLU A 286 -23.08 19.81 8.59
CA GLU A 286 -23.96 20.97 8.71
C GLU A 286 -23.13 22.22 9.04
N VAL A 287 -23.11 23.16 8.09
CA VAL A 287 -22.66 24.53 8.35
C VAL A 287 -23.70 25.15 9.29
N PRO A 288 -23.33 25.68 10.47
CA PRO A 288 -24.28 26.41 11.28
C PRO A 288 -24.81 27.55 10.41
N THR A 289 -26.10 27.51 10.14
CA THR A 289 -26.83 28.62 9.52
C THR A 289 -26.75 29.78 10.51
N GLN A 290 -25.72 30.61 10.40
CA GLN A 290 -25.72 31.89 11.10
C GLN A 290 -26.92 32.66 10.56
N PRO A 291 -27.90 33.03 11.40
CA PRO A 291 -28.92 33.96 10.96
C PRO A 291 -28.21 35.27 10.59
N CYS A 292 -28.40 35.71 9.34
CA CYS A 292 -27.97 37.02 8.85
C CYS A 292 -28.59 38.15 9.67
#